data_AF-A0A1I0IIC8-F1
#
_entry.id   AF-A0A1I0IIC8-F1
#
_cell.length_a   1.000
_cell.length_b   1.000
_cell.length_c   1.000
_cell.angle_alpha   90.00
_cell.angle_beta   90.00
_cell.angle_gamma   90.00
#
_symmetry.space_group_name_H-M   'P 1'
#
loop_
_entity.id
_entity.type
_entity.pdbx_description
1 polymer ?
#
loop_
_entity_poly.entity_id
_entity_poly.type
_entity_poly.pdbx_seq_one_letter_code
_entity_poly.pdbx_strand_id
1 'polypeptide(L)' 'MSREEDRTTRYQEGSLTLPGTVMLGTGVMIGAGIFALTGQMAQMTGVLFPLAFLAAAVIVSFSAYSYIKISNAYPSAGG' A
#
# COMPACT_ATOMS: atom_id res chain seq x y z
N MET A 1 36.06 14.73 -18.98
CA MET A 1 35.21 15.65 -18.19
C MET A 1 33.88 14.93 -17.98
N SER A 2 33.76 14.19 -16.88
CA SER A 2 32.56 13.42 -16.56
C SER A 2 31.48 14.38 -16.06
N ARG A 3 30.31 14.39 -16.73
CA ARG A 3 29.11 15.07 -16.22
C ARG A 3 28.60 14.25 -15.04
N GLU A 4 28.76 14.76 -13.83
CA GLU A 4 28.00 14.29 -12.68
C GLU A 4 26.52 14.58 -12.94
N GLU A 5 25.74 13.51 -13.12
CA GLU A 5 24.30 13.57 -13.24
C GLU A 5 23.74 13.92 -11.86
N ASP A 6 23.19 15.12 -11.70
CA ASP A 6 22.57 15.60 -10.46
C ASP A 6 21.32 14.76 -10.15
N ARG A 7 21.48 13.73 -9.31
CA ARG A 7 20.41 12.80 -8.88
C ARG A 7 19.62 13.33 -7.68
N THR A 8 19.52 14.64 -7.49
CA THR A 8 18.76 15.21 -6.37
C THR A 8 17.26 14.99 -6.58
N THR A 9 16.63 14.16 -5.74
CA THR A 9 15.19 13.94 -5.72
C THR A 9 14.47 15.19 -5.22
N ARG A 10 13.91 15.97 -6.15
CA ARG A 10 13.13 17.17 -5.83
C ARG A 10 11.76 16.78 -5.28
N TYR A 11 11.67 16.54 -3.98
CA TYR A 11 10.39 16.30 -3.31
C TYR A 11 9.49 17.54 -3.45
N GLN A 12 8.28 17.32 -3.95
CA GLN A 12 7.23 18.34 -3.98
C GLN A 12 6.10 17.88 -3.06
N GLU A 13 5.94 18.62 -1.97
CA GLU A 13 4.86 18.41 -1.00
C GLU A 13 3.51 18.56 -1.70
N GLY A 14 2.59 17.61 -1.47
CA GLY A 14 1.26 17.62 -2.10
C GLY A 14 1.23 17.28 -3.60
N SER A 15 2.32 16.76 -4.18
CA SER A 15 2.35 16.30 -5.58
C SER A 15 1.40 15.13 -5.88
N LEU A 16 0.99 14.38 -4.85
CA LEU A 16 0.01 13.31 -4.94
C LEU A 16 -1.37 13.79 -4.48
N THR A 17 -2.37 13.70 -5.36
CA THR A 17 -3.76 13.99 -4.99
C THR A 17 -4.32 12.88 -4.12
N LEU A 18 -5.24 13.21 -3.21
CA LEU A 18 -5.94 12.22 -2.38
C LEU A 18 -6.55 11.06 -3.21
N PRO A 19 -7.36 11.31 -4.26
CA PRO A 19 -7.89 10.23 -5.09
C PRO A 19 -6.79 9.44 -5.82
N GLY A 20 -5.73 10.12 -6.29
CA GLY A 20 -4.59 9.46 -6.93
C GLY A 20 -3.87 8.50 -5.99
N THR A 21 -3.70 8.90 -4.73
CA THR A 21 -3.07 8.09 -3.69
C THR A 21 -3.92 6.88 -3.30
N VAL A 22 -5.24 7.07 -3.16
CA VAL A 22 -6.18 5.97 -2.89
C VAL A 22 -6.19 4.97 -4.04
N MET A 23 -6.23 5.44 -5.28
CA MET A 23 -6.18 4.58 -6.46
C MET A 23 -4.85 3.82 -6.54
N LEU A 24 -3.72 4.47 -6.24
CA LEU A 24 -2.40 3.84 -6.22
C LEU A 24 -2.36 2.70 -5.20
N GLY A 25 -2.75 2.97 -3.94
CA GLY A 25 -2.76 1.95 -2.89
C GLY A 25 -3.70 0.78 -3.21
N THR A 26 -4.90 1.09 -3.71
CA THR A 26 -5.89 0.06 -4.08
C THR A 26 -5.39 -0.81 -5.24
N GLY A 27 -4.81 -0.21 -6.27
CA GLY A 27 -4.26 -0.93 -7.42
C GLY A 27 -3.13 -1.89 -7.02
N VAL A 28 -2.22 -1.45 -6.14
CA VAL A 28 -1.14 -2.30 -5.61
C VAL A 28 -1.70 -3.46 -4.79
N MET A 29 -2.68 -3.23 -3.91
CA MET A 29 -3.27 -4.30 -3.10
C MET A 29 -4.02 -5.34 -3.95
N ILE A 30 -4.75 -4.93 -4.98
CA ILE A 30 -5.43 -5.87 -5.89
C ILE A 30 -4.40 -6.66 -6.71
N GLY A 31 -3.40 -5.98 -7.29
CA GLY A 31 -2.37 -6.62 -8.10
C GLY A 31 -1.55 -7.65 -7.32
N ALA A 32 -1.00 -7.24 -6.17
CA ALA A 32 -0.13 -8.08 -5.35
C ALA A 32 -0.91 -9.10 -4.51
N GLY A 33 -2.04 -8.70 -3.91
CA GLY A 33 -2.80 -9.56 -3.02
C GLY A 33 -3.72 -10.52 -3.77
N ILE A 34 -4.59 -9.97 -4.63
CA ILE A 34 -5.61 -10.78 -5.30
C ILE A 34 -5.01 -11.54 -6.47
N PHE A 35 -4.39 -10.87 -7.45
CA PHE A 35 -3.98 -11.59 -8.66
C PHE A 35 -2.75 -12.48 -8.47
N ALA A 36 -1.78 -12.08 -7.64
CA ALA A 36 -0.58 -12.89 -7.44
C ALA A 36 -0.77 -14.06 -6.46
N LEU A 37 -1.55 -13.89 -5.38
CA LEU A 37 -1.62 -14.87 -4.28
C LEU A 37 -2.94 -15.64 -4.18
N THR A 38 -4.03 -15.20 -4.82
CA THR A 38 -5.35 -15.84 -4.65
C THR A 38 -5.37 -17.31 -5.05
N GLY A 39 -4.63 -17.72 -6.09
CA GLY A 39 -4.60 -19.11 -6.55
C GLY A 39 -4.14 -20.09 -5.47
N GLN A 40 -3.00 -19.80 -4.81
CA GLN A 40 -2.50 -20.66 -3.72
C GLN A 40 -3.33 -20.52 -2.45
N MET A 41 -3.75 -19.30 -2.12
CA MET A 41 -4.55 -19.06 -0.92
C MET A 41 -5.92 -19.76 -0.99
N ALA A 42 -6.56 -19.77 -2.17
CA ALA A 42 -7.82 -20.48 -2.40
C ALA A 42 -7.68 -22.00 -2.25
N GLN A 43 -6.54 -22.59 -2.67
CA GLN A 43 -6.27 -24.00 -2.40
C GLN A 43 -6.10 -24.30 -0.91
N MET A 44 -5.46 -23.40 -0.15
CA MET A 44 -5.21 -23.60 1.29
C MET A 44 -6.45 -23.34 2.16
N THR A 45 -7.29 -22.36 1.82
CA THR A 45 -8.48 -21.97 2.61
C THR A 45 -9.81 -22.51 2.09
N GLY A 46 -9.86 -23.01 0.85
CA GLY A 46 -11.07 -23.58 0.26
C GLY A 46 -12.26 -22.61 0.31
N VAL A 47 -13.43 -23.10 0.72
CA VAL A 47 -14.68 -22.30 0.82
C VAL A 47 -14.60 -21.16 1.86
N LEU A 48 -13.65 -21.23 2.80
CA LEU A 48 -13.48 -20.23 3.86
C LEU A 48 -12.65 -19.01 3.40
N PHE A 49 -12.15 -19.01 2.17
CA PHE A 49 -11.34 -17.94 1.61
C PHE A 49 -11.92 -16.51 1.81
N PRO A 50 -13.22 -16.25 1.55
CA PRO A 50 -13.79 -14.91 1.78
C PRO A 50 -13.78 -14.51 3.26
N LEU A 51 -13.99 -15.47 4.16
CA LEU A 51 -13.99 -15.21 5.61
C LEU A 51 -12.58 -14.90 6.11
N ALA A 52 -11.56 -15.60 5.59
CA ALA A 52 -10.16 -15.31 5.87
C ALA A 52 -9.76 -13.90 5.41
N PHE A 53 -10.24 -13.46 4.23
CA PHE A 53 -10.03 -12.10 3.74
C PHE A 53 -10.69 -11.04 4.64
N LEU A 54 -11.90 -11.31 5.13
CA LEU A 54 -12.58 -10.44 6.10
C LEU A 54 -11.80 -10.33 7.41
N ALA A 55 -11.30 -11.44 7.96
CA ALA A 55 -10.47 -11.43 9.16
C ALA A 55 -9.16 -10.64 8.93
N ALA A 56 -8.52 -10.83 7.77
CA ALA A 56 -7.33 -10.07 7.39
C ALA A 56 -7.62 -8.57 7.26
N ALA A 57 -8.78 -8.18 6.70
CA ALA A 57 -9.18 -6.78 6.60
C ALA A 57 -9.33 -6.11 7.97
N VAL A 58 -9.91 -6.82 8.94
CA VAL A 58 -9.99 -6.34 10.34
C VAL A 58 -8.60 -6.12 10.91
N ILE A 59 -7.68 -7.08 10.76
CA ILE A 59 -6.31 -6.95 11.27
C ILE A 59 -5.59 -5.76 10.60
N VAL A 60 -5.65 -5.65 9.27
CA VAL A 60 -5.01 -4.58 8.50
C VAL A 60 -5.55 -3.21 8.88
N SER A 61 -6.83 -3.09 9.25
CA SER A 61 -7.42 -1.80 9.67
C SER A 61 -6.72 -1.21 10.90
N PHE A 62 -6.29 -2.04 11.87
CA PHE A 62 -5.52 -1.57 13.02
C PHE A 62 -4.12 -1.08 12.61
N SER A 63 -3.48 -1.77 11.68
CA SER A 63 -2.20 -1.35 11.11
C SER A 63 -2.36 -0.02 10.36
N ALA A 64 -3.38 0.10 9.52
CA ALA A 64 -3.67 1.32 8.77
C ALA A 64 -3.92 2.51 9.70
N TYR A 65 -4.66 2.32 10.79
CA TYR A 65 -4.86 3.36 11.81
C TYR A 65 -3.53 3.83 12.42
N SER A 66 -2.64 2.88 12.74
CA SER A 66 -1.31 3.19 13.28
C SER A 66 -0.47 3.99 12.28
N TYR A 67 -0.48 3.60 11.00
CA TYR A 67 0.20 4.34 9.93
C TYR A 67 -0.37 5.75 9.74
N ILE A 68 -1.70 5.92 9.75
CA ILE A 68 -2.34 7.23 9.65
C ILE A 68 -1.87 8.15 10.77
N LYS A 69 -1.81 7.63 12.01
CA LYS A 69 -1.36 8.41 13.17
C LYS A 69 0.10 8.82 13.06
N ILE A 70 0.97 7.93 12.58
CA ILE A 70 2.40 8.19 12.40
C ILE A 70 2.63 9.19 11.26
N SER A 71 2.03 8.99 10.09
CA SER A 71 2.19 9.90 8.95
C SER A 71 1.64 11.30 9.22
N ASN A 72 0.61 11.43 10.07
CA ASN A 72 0.13 12.73 10.52
C ASN A 72 1.13 13.42 11.47
N ALA A 73 1.88 12.67 12.28
CA ALA A 73 2.88 13.20 13.19
C ALA A 73 4.21 13.53 12.48
N TYR A 74 4.55 12.73 11.46
CA TYR A 74 5.77 12.87 10.66
C TYR A 74 5.40 12.86 9.17
N PRO A 75 4.94 13.99 8.61
CA PRO A 75 4.59 14.07 7.20
C PRO A 75 5.87 14.04 6.35
N SER A 76 6.25 12.85 5.90
CA SER A 76 7.42 12.62 5.04
C SER A 76 7.02 11.75 3.83
N ALA A 77 7.75 11.89 2.72
CA ALA A 77 7.51 11.19 1.46
C ALA A 77 7.60 9.65 1.54
N GLY A 78 8.10 9.12 2.66
CA GLY A 78 8.28 7.67 2.90
C GLY A 78 7.50 7.14 4.10
N GLY A 79 6.60 7.94 4.66
CA GLY A 79 5.98 7.70 5.97
C GLY A 79 6.66 8.47 7.10
#